data_AF-A0A6L9U8I2-F1
#
_entry.id   AF-A0A6L9U8I2-F1
#
_cell.length_a   1.000
_cell.length_b   1.000
_cell.length_c   1.000
_cell.angle_alpha   90.00
_cell.angle_beta   90.00
_cell.angle_gamma   90.00
#
_symmetry.space_group_name_H-M   'P 1'
#
loop_
_entity.id
_entity.type
_entity.pdbx_description
1 polymer ?
#
loop_
_entity_poly.entity_id
_entity_poly.type
_entity_poly.pdbx_seq_one_letter_code
_entity_poly.pdbx_strand_id
1 'polypeptide(L)'
;MILADFSHLARRVGHLCRLAAAAGLALGALTAAALAQVPGAPMQFMLVHADPGGGNCRPEGCMDWIAAEGMIDARSPGDLRKLLASIGNRKLPVIVNSRGGNVAAAMEMGEIIRKRGLSVAVGGTRLRSCPSGQPLCGEGWRAGAKGVAYSAGTECLSACPFILAGGVRRVISPFGIVGVHQVRTTYDQERILYRMKYQVVNGRKHIISRQEISRNFVGLYDSTKLSKSLRSKILAYFKEMGIDRSILDMAMSAAPSSIRLIPRDEATKIGLMTDQATTDDLIDAGACAVGQPFSACVAPVSADATALLANPPFADWQTSPVQDFLPSFATPNTSQTPQSGNCVRQQANYSPHWDSSPAISSDISVMRCRSSASVPSSTSPSPKQ
;
A
#
# COMPACT_ATOMS: atom_id res chain seq x y z
N MET A 1 5.46 89.49 -16.22
CA MET A 1 6.80 89.40 -16.83
C MET A 1 7.81 89.62 -15.71
N ILE A 2 8.80 88.71 -15.58
CA ILE A 2 9.86 88.67 -14.54
C ILE A 2 9.35 88.09 -13.20
N LEU A 3 9.42 86.77 -13.00
CA LEU A 3 10.51 85.95 -12.41
C LEU A 3 10.48 85.89 -10.87
N ALA A 4 10.36 84.65 -10.38
CA ALA A 4 11.02 84.13 -9.16
C ALA A 4 10.39 84.57 -7.80
N ASP A 5 10.42 83.85 -6.69
CA ASP A 5 11.18 82.68 -6.27
C ASP A 5 10.66 82.21 -4.89
N PHE A 6 10.95 80.96 -4.54
CA PHE A 6 11.14 80.40 -3.19
C PHE A 6 10.16 80.70 -2.03
N SER A 7 9.37 79.66 -1.71
CA SER A 7 9.31 79.01 -0.39
C SER A 7 9.52 79.86 0.88
N HIS A 8 8.43 80.13 1.61
CA HIS A 8 8.39 80.05 3.08
C HIS A 8 6.94 80.21 3.59
N LEU A 9 6.22 79.09 3.74
CA LEU A 9 5.19 79.02 4.79
C LEU A 9 4.96 77.58 5.27
N ALA A 10 6.05 76.89 5.59
CA ALA A 10 5.99 75.79 6.54
C ALA A 10 5.71 76.36 7.94
N ARG A 11 4.45 76.28 8.40
CA ARG A 11 3.97 76.17 9.80
C ARG A 11 2.53 76.67 9.86
N ARG A 12 1.65 75.90 10.53
CA ARG A 12 0.17 76.01 10.61
C ARG A 12 -0.46 75.33 9.38
N VAL A 13 -0.93 74.09 9.42
CA VAL A 13 -1.88 73.51 10.36
C VAL A 13 -1.58 72.00 10.45
N GLY A 14 -0.61 71.64 11.29
CA GLY A 14 -0.50 70.28 11.81
C GLY A 14 -1.33 70.23 13.07
N HIS A 15 -2.59 69.81 12.97
CA HIS A 15 -3.45 69.30 14.05
C HIS A 15 -4.85 69.13 13.46
N LEU A 16 -5.12 68.00 12.81
CA LEU A 16 -6.46 67.39 12.62
C LEU A 16 -6.35 66.29 11.55
N CYS A 17 -5.67 65.19 11.90
CA CYS A 17 -5.91 63.84 11.36
C CYS A 17 -4.88 62.87 11.99
N ARG A 18 -4.83 62.85 13.32
CA ARG A 18 -4.18 61.79 14.11
C ARG A 18 -5.24 61.09 14.95
N LEU A 19 -6.20 60.47 14.30
CA LEU A 19 -7.08 59.47 14.89
C LEU A 19 -7.37 58.43 13.79
N ALA A 20 -7.28 57.15 14.16
CA ALA A 20 -7.49 55.95 13.33
C ALA A 20 -6.28 55.44 12.52
N ALA A 21 -5.20 55.09 13.22
CA ALA A 21 -4.25 54.07 12.75
C ALA A 21 -3.84 53.17 13.93
N ALA A 22 -4.80 52.41 14.44
CA ALA A 22 -4.59 51.31 15.37
C ALA A 22 -5.63 50.22 15.09
N ALA A 23 -5.73 49.79 13.82
CA ALA A 23 -6.34 48.52 13.49
C ALA A 23 -5.25 47.46 13.66
N GLY A 24 -5.27 46.77 14.80
CA GLY A 24 -4.37 45.67 15.09
C GLY A 24 -4.44 44.61 13.99
N LEU A 25 -3.34 44.49 13.23
CA LEU A 25 -3.03 43.31 12.45
C LEU A 25 -2.75 42.16 13.44
N ALA A 26 -3.83 41.57 13.95
CA ALA A 26 -3.79 40.22 14.45
C ALA A 26 -3.51 39.33 13.22
N LEU A 27 -2.22 39.05 12.97
CA LEU A 27 -1.81 37.91 12.15
C LEU A 27 -2.42 36.68 12.83
N GLY A 28 -3.60 36.29 12.35
CA GLY A 28 -4.13 34.96 12.59
C GLY A 28 -3.11 33.98 12.06
N ALA A 29 -2.39 33.33 12.97
CA ALA A 29 -1.65 32.13 12.65
C ALA A 29 -2.67 31.12 12.12
N LEU A 30 -2.83 31.09 10.80
CA LEU A 30 -3.33 29.94 10.08
C LEU A 30 -2.31 28.83 10.37
N THR A 31 -2.52 28.14 11.49
CA THR A 31 -2.06 26.78 11.62
C THR A 31 -2.67 26.08 10.42
N ALA A 32 -1.82 25.79 9.43
CA ALA A 32 -2.13 24.75 8.48
C ALA A 32 -2.36 23.52 9.34
N ALA A 33 -3.62 23.25 9.66
CA ALA A 33 -4.03 21.91 9.99
C ALA A 33 -3.56 21.10 8.79
N ALA A 34 -2.42 20.43 8.95
CA ALA A 34 -2.03 19.37 8.06
C ALA A 34 -3.27 18.49 7.99
N LEU A 35 -3.98 18.55 6.86
CA LEU A 35 -4.97 17.55 6.52
C LEU A 35 -4.16 16.27 6.51
N ALA A 36 -4.19 15.55 7.63
CA ALA A 36 -3.72 14.21 7.71
C ALA A 36 -4.53 13.48 6.63
N GLN A 37 -3.90 13.26 5.47
CA GLN A 37 -4.44 12.39 4.45
C GLN A 37 -4.75 11.09 5.18
N VAL A 38 -6.04 10.75 5.25
CA VAL A 38 -6.46 9.44 5.75
C VAL A 38 -5.64 8.42 4.96
N PRO A 39 -4.86 7.54 5.63
CA PRO A 39 -4.14 6.46 4.95
C PRO A 39 -5.09 5.74 4.00
N GLY A 40 -4.65 5.61 2.75
CA GLY A 40 -5.51 5.44 1.57
C GLY A 40 -6.56 4.34 1.69
N ALA A 41 -7.71 4.57 1.07
CA ALA A 41 -8.78 3.59 0.96
C ALA A 41 -8.24 2.23 0.47
N PRO A 42 -8.79 1.10 0.96
CA PRO A 42 -8.42 -0.23 0.49
C PRO A 42 -8.48 -0.33 -1.04
N MET A 43 -7.62 -1.17 -1.62
CA MET A 43 -7.55 -1.35 -3.05
C MET A 43 -8.91 -1.83 -3.59
N GLN A 44 -9.46 -1.05 -4.52
CA GLN A 44 -10.70 -1.34 -5.22
C GLN A 44 -10.40 -1.84 -6.61
N PHE A 45 -11.15 -2.87 -7.02
CA PHE A 45 -11.11 -3.40 -8.37
C PHE A 45 -12.45 -3.15 -9.05
N MET A 46 -12.41 -2.61 -10.27
CA MET A 46 -13.61 -2.38 -11.07
C MET A 46 -13.33 -2.64 -12.55
N LEU A 47 -14.22 -3.34 -13.22
CA LEU A 47 -14.30 -3.31 -14.69
C LEU A 47 -14.87 -1.95 -15.08
N VAL A 48 -14.07 -1.13 -15.75
CA VAL A 48 -14.45 0.20 -16.19
C VAL A 48 -14.67 0.19 -17.69
N HIS A 49 -15.76 0.82 -18.09
CA HIS A 49 -16.09 1.06 -19.49
C HIS A 49 -15.66 2.47 -19.88
N ALA A 50 -14.97 2.62 -21.02
CA ALA A 50 -14.55 3.94 -21.46
C ALA A 50 -15.76 4.87 -21.63
N ASP A 51 -15.61 6.09 -21.17
CA ASP A 51 -16.56 7.14 -21.44
C ASP A 51 -16.49 7.57 -22.91
N PRO A 52 -17.60 7.56 -23.68
CA PRO A 52 -17.62 8.08 -25.06
C PRO A 52 -17.03 9.48 -25.25
N GLY A 53 -17.03 10.33 -24.21
CA GLY A 53 -16.43 11.66 -24.25
C GLY A 53 -15.01 11.77 -23.69
N GLY A 54 -14.40 10.65 -23.27
CA GLY A 54 -13.23 10.65 -22.39
C GLY A 54 -11.99 9.93 -22.91
N GLY A 55 -11.99 9.47 -24.17
CA GLY A 55 -10.89 8.70 -24.77
C GLY A 55 -11.19 7.20 -24.83
N ASN A 56 -10.25 6.42 -25.39
CA ASN A 56 -10.36 4.96 -25.55
C ASN A 56 -11.71 4.49 -26.15
N CYS A 57 -12.17 5.23 -27.15
CA CYS A 57 -13.34 4.90 -27.96
C CYS A 57 -13.03 5.10 -29.44
N ARG A 58 -13.68 4.29 -30.25
CA ARG A 58 -13.67 4.30 -31.71
C ARG A 58 -15.12 4.35 -32.22
N PRO A 59 -15.40 4.66 -33.50
CA PRO A 59 -16.77 4.76 -34.01
C PRO A 59 -17.62 3.50 -33.74
N GLU A 60 -16.99 2.34 -33.63
CA GLU A 60 -17.64 1.05 -33.38
C GLU A 60 -17.94 0.79 -31.90
N GLY A 61 -17.38 1.59 -30.98
CA GLY A 61 -17.59 1.45 -29.54
C GLY A 61 -16.37 1.77 -28.68
N CYS A 62 -16.53 1.54 -27.39
CA CYS A 62 -15.57 1.92 -26.35
C CYS A 62 -14.89 0.69 -25.73
N MET A 63 -13.67 0.87 -25.24
CA MET A 63 -12.87 -0.20 -24.66
C MET A 63 -13.13 -0.37 -23.15
N ASP A 64 -12.83 -1.55 -22.63
CA ASP A 64 -12.91 -1.85 -21.19
C ASP A 64 -11.51 -2.09 -20.60
N TRP A 65 -11.34 -1.77 -19.33
CA TRP A 65 -10.15 -2.14 -18.56
C TRP A 65 -10.47 -2.46 -17.10
N ILE A 66 -9.52 -3.06 -16.39
CA ILE A 66 -9.63 -3.29 -14.95
C ILE A 66 -8.92 -2.14 -14.23
N ALA A 67 -9.66 -1.34 -13.47
CA ALA A 67 -9.08 -0.38 -12.54
C ALA A 67 -8.63 -1.09 -11.25
N ALA A 68 -7.44 -0.75 -10.74
CA ALA A 68 -6.89 -1.22 -9.47
C ALA A 68 -6.34 -0.01 -8.68
N GLU A 69 -7.20 0.61 -7.86
CA GLU A 69 -6.94 1.88 -7.19
C GLU A 69 -6.89 1.71 -5.66
N GLY A 70 -5.84 2.22 -5.00
CA GLY A 70 -5.80 2.31 -3.53
C GLY A 70 -4.72 1.44 -2.85
N MET A 71 -4.89 1.23 -1.54
CA MET A 71 -3.91 0.54 -0.69
C MET A 71 -4.06 -0.98 -0.74
N ILE A 72 -2.95 -1.68 -0.98
CA ILE A 72 -2.93 -3.14 -1.05
C ILE A 72 -3.09 -3.73 0.36
N ASP A 73 -4.18 -4.47 0.59
CA ASP A 73 -4.46 -5.17 1.84
C ASP A 73 -4.52 -6.69 1.64
N ALA A 74 -4.79 -7.44 2.72
CA ALA A 74 -4.87 -8.89 2.67
C ALA A 74 -6.07 -9.43 1.85
N ARG A 75 -7.09 -8.60 1.59
CA ARG A 75 -8.29 -8.99 0.83
C ARG A 75 -8.10 -8.79 -0.67
N SER A 76 -7.21 -7.87 -1.05
CA SER A 76 -6.98 -7.45 -2.44
C SER A 76 -6.80 -8.62 -3.44
N PRO A 77 -6.04 -9.70 -3.15
CA PRO A 77 -5.92 -10.84 -4.08
C PRO A 77 -7.24 -11.59 -4.27
N GLY A 78 -8.05 -11.71 -3.21
CA GLY A 78 -9.37 -12.31 -3.26
C GLY A 78 -10.35 -11.49 -4.10
N ASP A 79 -10.30 -10.17 -3.96
CA ASP A 79 -11.20 -9.27 -4.70
C ASP A 79 -10.82 -9.19 -6.19
N LEU A 80 -9.52 -9.18 -6.51
CA LEU A 80 -9.04 -9.36 -7.88
C LEU A 80 -9.56 -10.67 -8.49
N ARG A 81 -9.47 -11.80 -7.77
CA ARG A 81 -10.01 -13.08 -8.26
C ARG A 81 -11.50 -13.03 -8.54
N LYS A 82 -12.29 -12.38 -7.68
CA LYS A 82 -13.74 -12.24 -7.87
C LYS A 82 -14.05 -11.47 -9.15
N LEU A 83 -13.38 -10.34 -9.39
CA LEU A 83 -13.56 -9.59 -10.62
C LEU A 83 -13.10 -10.38 -11.86
N LEU A 84 -11.96 -11.06 -11.78
CA LEU A 84 -11.47 -11.89 -12.89
C LEU A 84 -12.38 -13.10 -13.19
N ALA A 85 -13.13 -13.59 -12.20
CA ALA A 85 -14.13 -14.62 -12.41
C ALA A 85 -15.35 -14.07 -13.16
N SER A 86 -15.80 -12.85 -12.85
CA SER A 86 -16.99 -12.26 -13.47
C SER A 86 -16.78 -11.82 -14.93
N ILE A 87 -15.55 -11.49 -15.33
CA ILE A 87 -15.22 -11.19 -16.74
C ILE A 87 -14.83 -12.42 -17.58
N GLY A 88 -14.79 -13.61 -16.96
CA GLY A 88 -14.46 -14.86 -17.63
C GLY A 88 -13.01 -14.95 -18.16
N ASN A 89 -12.86 -15.19 -19.46
CA ASN A 89 -11.56 -15.36 -20.14
C ASN A 89 -11.06 -14.08 -20.83
N ARG A 90 -11.76 -12.96 -20.67
CA ARG A 90 -11.37 -11.67 -21.25
C ARG A 90 -10.00 -11.26 -20.68
N LYS A 91 -9.06 -10.92 -21.57
CA LYS A 91 -7.72 -10.45 -21.22
C LYS A 91 -7.69 -8.93 -21.27
N LEU A 92 -8.23 -8.30 -20.24
CA LEU A 92 -8.26 -6.84 -20.12
C LEU A 92 -6.99 -6.32 -19.44
N PRO A 93 -6.48 -5.15 -19.84
CA PRO A 93 -5.36 -4.52 -19.14
C PRO A 93 -5.78 -4.11 -17.72
N VAL A 94 -4.84 -4.25 -16.78
CA VAL A 94 -4.99 -3.78 -15.39
C VAL A 94 -4.29 -2.45 -15.25
N ILE A 95 -5.04 -1.42 -14.89
CA ILE A 95 -4.55 -0.05 -14.70
C ILE A 95 -4.40 0.17 -13.19
N VAL A 96 -3.16 0.27 -12.72
CA VAL A 96 -2.83 0.30 -11.29
C VAL A 96 -2.32 1.66 -10.85
N ASN A 97 -2.92 2.16 -9.76
CA ASN A 97 -2.49 3.36 -9.05
C ASN A 97 -2.56 3.08 -7.54
N SER A 98 -1.40 2.92 -6.93
CA SER A 98 -1.29 2.46 -5.56
C SER A 98 -0.01 2.94 -4.87
N ARG A 99 -0.17 3.40 -3.63
CA ARG A 99 0.94 3.74 -2.73
C ARG A 99 1.59 2.51 -2.08
N GLY A 100 1.10 1.31 -2.40
CA GLY A 100 1.58 0.04 -1.88
C GLY A 100 0.74 -0.50 -0.73
N GLY A 101 1.37 -1.23 0.19
CA GLY A 101 0.69 -1.93 1.29
C GLY A 101 1.30 -3.31 1.54
N ASN A 102 0.46 -4.33 1.61
CA ASN A 102 0.86 -5.70 1.93
C ASN A 102 1.65 -6.35 0.77
N VAL A 103 2.94 -6.63 0.99
CA VAL A 103 3.83 -7.22 -0.03
C VAL A 103 3.42 -8.64 -0.43
N ALA A 104 2.96 -9.47 0.51
CA ALA A 104 2.55 -10.83 0.19
C ALA A 104 1.31 -10.85 -0.70
N ALA A 105 0.33 -10.00 -0.38
CA ALA A 105 -0.85 -9.80 -1.23
C ALA A 105 -0.47 -9.25 -2.61
N ALA A 106 0.49 -8.31 -2.68
CA ALA A 106 0.96 -7.77 -3.95
C ALA A 106 1.64 -8.82 -4.84
N MET A 107 2.46 -9.69 -4.26
CA MET A 107 3.06 -10.83 -4.95
C MET A 107 2.00 -11.80 -5.47
N GLU A 108 1.03 -12.16 -4.64
CA GLU A 108 -0.07 -13.05 -5.03
C GLU A 108 -0.90 -12.45 -6.17
N MET A 109 -1.19 -11.14 -6.12
CA MET A 109 -1.85 -10.44 -7.24
C MET A 109 -1.04 -10.49 -8.52
N GLY A 110 0.27 -10.27 -8.45
CA GLY A 110 1.12 -10.36 -9.64
C GLY A 110 1.20 -11.78 -10.21
N GLU A 111 1.19 -12.83 -9.37
CA GLU A 111 1.06 -14.23 -9.81
C GLU A 111 -0.28 -14.49 -10.52
N ILE A 112 -1.39 -13.98 -9.97
CA ILE A 112 -2.73 -14.09 -10.59
C ILE A 112 -2.73 -13.42 -11.97
N ILE A 113 -2.20 -12.19 -12.06
CA ILE A 113 -2.11 -11.40 -13.29
C ILE A 113 -1.28 -12.13 -14.34
N ARG A 114 -0.09 -12.61 -13.95
CA ARG A 114 0.83 -13.37 -14.82
C ARG A 114 0.15 -14.62 -15.37
N LYS A 115 -0.48 -15.40 -14.50
CA LYS A 115 -1.16 -16.64 -14.87
C LYS A 115 -2.34 -16.40 -15.82
N ARG A 116 -3.05 -15.28 -15.67
CA ARG A 116 -4.15 -14.88 -16.57
C ARG A 116 -3.65 -14.23 -17.87
N GLY A 117 -2.35 -13.95 -17.97
CA GLY A 117 -1.74 -13.34 -19.16
C GLY A 117 -2.21 -11.91 -19.37
N LEU A 118 -2.42 -11.16 -18.29
CA LEU A 118 -2.92 -9.78 -18.35
C LEU A 118 -1.75 -8.80 -18.44
N SER A 119 -1.97 -7.71 -19.17
CA SER A 119 -1.05 -6.57 -19.21
C SER A 119 -1.32 -5.63 -18.03
N VAL A 120 -0.30 -4.90 -17.59
CA VAL A 120 -0.42 -3.92 -16.50
C VAL A 120 0.16 -2.58 -16.92
N ALA A 121 -0.54 -1.49 -16.66
CA ALA A 121 0.00 -0.14 -16.76
C ALA A 121 -0.07 0.57 -15.41
N VAL A 122 0.97 1.34 -15.10
CA VAL A 122 0.90 2.38 -14.08
C VAL A 122 0.18 3.57 -14.67
N GLY A 123 -1.03 3.79 -14.18
CA GLY A 123 -1.99 4.77 -14.67
C GLY A 123 -3.14 4.86 -13.69
N GLY A 124 -3.99 5.87 -13.82
CA GLY A 124 -5.13 6.07 -12.95
C GLY A 124 -6.43 5.89 -13.70
N THR A 125 -7.50 5.62 -12.98
CA THR A 125 -8.86 5.53 -13.49
C THR A 125 -9.77 6.45 -12.69
N ARG A 126 -10.64 7.19 -13.36
CA ARG A 126 -11.65 8.01 -12.69
C ARG A 126 -13.01 7.81 -13.35
N LEU A 127 -13.99 7.43 -12.54
CA LEU A 127 -15.38 7.33 -13.02
C LEU A 127 -15.99 8.73 -13.15
N ARG A 128 -16.83 8.89 -14.17
CA ARG A 128 -17.53 10.14 -14.51
C ARG A 128 -18.26 10.74 -13.32
N SER A 129 -19.01 9.91 -12.60
CA SER A 129 -19.91 10.36 -11.53
C SER A 129 -19.26 10.40 -10.15
N CYS A 130 -17.92 10.40 -10.07
CA CYS A 130 -17.23 10.42 -8.79
C CYS A 130 -16.60 11.78 -8.46
N PRO A 131 -16.49 12.14 -7.15
CA PRO A 131 -15.82 13.36 -6.73
C PRO A 131 -14.29 13.26 -6.93
N SER A 132 -13.60 14.40 -7.00
CA SER A 132 -12.17 14.44 -7.35
C SER A 132 -11.25 13.65 -6.40
N GLY A 133 -11.64 13.47 -5.14
CA GLY A 133 -10.88 12.73 -4.13
C GLY A 133 -11.20 11.23 -4.04
N GLN A 134 -12.13 10.73 -4.84
CA GLN A 134 -12.53 9.32 -4.85
C GLN A 134 -12.63 8.84 -6.30
N PRO A 135 -11.53 8.35 -6.91
CA PRO A 135 -11.52 7.97 -8.33
C PRO A 135 -12.58 6.90 -8.68
N LEU A 136 -12.81 5.97 -7.75
CA LEU A 136 -13.84 4.94 -7.81
C LEU A 136 -14.81 5.16 -6.64
N CYS A 137 -16.11 5.11 -6.92
CA CYS A 137 -17.17 5.36 -5.95
C CYS A 137 -18.47 4.65 -6.35
N GLY A 138 -19.36 4.45 -5.38
CA GLY A 138 -20.64 3.75 -5.62
C GLY A 138 -21.58 4.46 -6.59
N GLU A 139 -21.52 5.79 -6.68
CA GLU A 139 -22.29 6.57 -7.66
C GLU A 139 -21.82 6.31 -9.10
N GLY A 140 -20.50 6.31 -9.33
CA GLY A 140 -19.92 5.94 -10.61
C GLY A 140 -20.25 4.50 -11.01
N TRP A 141 -20.22 3.58 -10.05
CA TRP A 141 -20.64 2.19 -10.30
C TRP A 141 -22.11 2.10 -10.73
N ARG A 142 -23.03 2.70 -9.96
CA ARG A 142 -24.48 2.74 -10.29
C ARG A 142 -24.75 3.42 -11.64
N ALA A 143 -23.90 4.37 -12.04
CA ALA A 143 -23.99 5.07 -13.31
C ALA A 143 -23.35 4.32 -14.51
N GLY A 144 -23.05 3.02 -14.38
CA GLY A 144 -22.51 2.22 -15.47
C GLY A 144 -21.01 1.95 -15.42
N ALA A 145 -20.33 2.34 -14.33
CA ALA A 145 -18.87 2.28 -14.23
C ALA A 145 -18.16 2.92 -15.46
N LYS A 146 -18.73 4.02 -15.97
CA LYS A 146 -18.17 4.77 -17.08
C LYS A 146 -17.07 5.70 -16.58
N GLY A 147 -15.90 5.63 -17.19
CA GLY A 147 -14.74 6.38 -16.71
C GLY A 147 -13.70 6.69 -17.77
N VAL A 148 -12.65 7.35 -17.33
CA VAL A 148 -11.48 7.68 -18.12
C VAL A 148 -10.23 7.11 -17.47
N ALA A 149 -9.31 6.65 -18.28
CA ALA A 149 -7.95 6.39 -17.85
C ALA A 149 -7.13 7.68 -17.94
N TYR A 150 -6.10 7.81 -17.12
CA TYR A 150 -5.17 8.91 -17.19
C TYR A 150 -3.75 8.48 -16.85
N SER A 151 -2.78 9.20 -17.39
CA SER A 151 -1.36 8.86 -17.32
C SER A 151 -0.57 9.71 -16.31
N ALA A 152 -1.04 10.93 -15.99
CA ALA A 152 -0.29 11.89 -15.18
C ALA A 152 -0.66 11.84 -13.69
N GLY A 153 0.33 12.01 -12.81
CA GLY A 153 0.10 12.09 -11.36
C GLY A 153 -0.26 10.75 -10.72
N THR A 154 0.04 9.64 -11.40
CA THR A 154 -0.28 8.28 -10.96
C THR A 154 0.93 7.66 -10.29
N GLU A 155 0.69 6.83 -9.27
CA GLU A 155 1.74 6.30 -8.43
C GLU A 155 1.70 4.76 -8.41
N CYS A 156 2.87 4.13 -8.44
CA CYS A 156 3.03 2.72 -8.13
C CYS A 156 4.22 2.54 -7.19
N LEU A 157 3.96 2.66 -5.90
CA LEU A 157 4.99 2.75 -4.86
C LEU A 157 5.00 1.51 -3.95
N SER A 158 6.15 1.28 -3.32
CA SER A 158 6.36 0.27 -2.27
C SER A 158 6.02 -1.16 -2.72
N ALA A 159 4.85 -1.69 -2.38
CA ALA A 159 4.39 -3.01 -2.78
C ALA A 159 3.76 -3.04 -4.18
N CYS A 160 3.33 -1.91 -4.73
CA CYS A 160 2.71 -1.86 -6.06
C CYS A 160 3.60 -2.39 -7.21
N PRO A 161 4.93 -2.15 -7.24
CA PRO A 161 5.82 -2.73 -8.26
C PRO A 161 5.76 -4.25 -8.37
N PHE A 162 5.34 -4.96 -7.32
CA PHE A 162 5.08 -6.40 -7.40
C PHE A 162 3.86 -6.71 -8.29
N ILE A 163 2.79 -5.91 -8.26
CA ILE A 163 1.64 -6.05 -9.16
C ILE A 163 2.08 -5.77 -10.60
N LEU A 164 2.79 -4.65 -10.83
CA LEU A 164 3.32 -4.28 -12.14
C LEU A 164 4.18 -5.40 -12.74
N ALA A 165 5.04 -6.02 -11.92
CA ALA A 165 5.88 -7.15 -12.32
C ALA A 165 5.09 -8.33 -12.92
N GLY A 166 3.86 -8.54 -12.44
CA GLY A 166 2.97 -9.62 -12.91
C GLY A 166 2.54 -9.49 -14.37
N GLY A 167 2.57 -8.28 -14.95
CA GLY A 167 2.08 -8.03 -16.30
C GLY A 167 2.89 -8.71 -17.40
N VAL A 168 2.20 -9.29 -18.40
CA VAL A 168 2.85 -9.82 -19.62
C VAL A 168 3.39 -8.71 -20.52
N ARG A 169 2.71 -7.57 -20.50
CA ARG A 169 3.19 -6.26 -20.97
C ARG A 169 3.09 -5.30 -19.79
N ARG A 170 4.08 -4.44 -19.63
CA ARG A 170 4.27 -3.56 -18.47
C ARG A 170 4.57 -2.16 -18.95
N VAL A 171 3.63 -1.26 -18.72
CA VAL A 171 3.72 0.14 -19.11
C VAL A 171 3.86 1.01 -17.86
N ILE A 172 4.81 1.93 -17.89
CA ILE A 172 4.86 3.05 -16.95
C ILE A 172 4.59 4.30 -17.76
N SER A 173 3.41 4.87 -17.58
CA SER A 173 2.97 6.01 -18.37
C SER A 173 3.88 7.22 -18.16
N PRO A 174 4.03 8.08 -19.18
CA PRO A 174 4.70 9.35 -19.02
C PRO A 174 4.08 10.12 -17.86
N PHE A 175 4.92 10.60 -16.93
CA PHE A 175 4.52 11.31 -15.70
C PHE A 175 3.85 10.46 -14.60
N GLY A 176 3.78 9.14 -14.78
CA GLY A 176 3.58 8.20 -13.69
C GLY A 176 4.88 7.98 -12.92
N ILE A 177 4.78 7.76 -11.61
CA ILE A 177 5.95 7.47 -10.77
C ILE A 177 5.91 6.03 -10.27
N VAL A 178 7.05 5.36 -10.36
CA VAL A 178 7.27 4.04 -9.77
C VAL A 178 8.38 4.16 -8.75
N GLY A 179 8.23 3.52 -7.60
CA GLY A 179 9.23 3.64 -6.55
C GLY A 179 9.19 2.51 -5.54
N VAL A 180 10.33 2.28 -4.92
CA VAL A 180 10.55 1.21 -3.95
C VAL A 180 11.20 1.77 -2.68
N HIS A 181 11.01 1.07 -1.58
CA HIS A 181 11.71 1.32 -0.31
C HIS A 181 11.80 0.02 0.49
N GLN A 182 12.48 0.06 1.63
CA GLN A 182 12.67 -1.09 2.51
C GLN A 182 11.33 -1.71 2.91
N VAL A 183 11.20 -3.02 2.75
CA VAL A 183 10.02 -3.74 3.22
C VAL A 183 9.95 -3.67 4.74
N ARG A 184 8.89 -3.04 5.25
CA ARG A 184 8.57 -3.00 6.68
C ARG A 184 7.74 -4.23 7.03
N THR A 185 8.22 -5.01 8.00
CA THR A 185 7.45 -6.11 8.60
C THR A 185 7.01 -5.70 9.99
N THR A 186 5.70 -5.69 10.23
CA THR A 186 5.12 -5.49 11.56
C THR A 186 4.97 -6.85 12.25
N TYR A 187 5.36 -6.89 13.52
CA TYR A 187 5.28 -8.06 14.39
C TYR A 187 4.40 -7.76 15.59
N ASP A 188 3.59 -8.73 15.97
CA ASP A 188 2.90 -8.75 17.25
C ASP A 188 3.93 -9.11 18.31
N GLN A 189 4.12 -8.20 19.25
CA GLN A 189 5.00 -8.40 20.39
C GLN A 189 4.17 -9.01 21.52
N GLU A 190 4.54 -10.21 21.94
CA GLU A 190 3.87 -10.95 22.99
C GLU A 190 4.82 -11.18 24.16
N ARG A 191 4.33 -10.97 25.38
CA ARG A 191 5.01 -11.38 26.61
C ARG A 191 4.45 -12.72 27.03
N ILE A 192 5.32 -13.73 27.08
CA ILE A 192 4.98 -15.08 27.47
C ILE A 192 5.65 -15.40 28.80
N LEU A 193 4.85 -15.79 29.79
CA LEU A 193 5.33 -16.27 31.09
C LEU A 193 5.41 -17.80 31.04
N TYR A 194 6.61 -18.35 31.26
CA TYR A 194 6.82 -19.79 31.39
C TYR A 194 7.12 -20.17 32.83
N ARG A 195 6.53 -21.26 33.30
CA ARG A 195 7.00 -21.98 34.48
C ARG A 195 7.95 -23.08 34.06
N MET A 196 9.20 -22.94 34.47
CA MET A 196 10.28 -23.86 34.16
C MET A 196 10.52 -24.74 35.37
N LYS A 197 10.50 -26.05 35.20
CA LYS A 197 11.02 -26.99 36.19
C LYS A 197 12.38 -27.48 35.72
N TYR A 198 13.34 -27.50 36.63
CA TYR A 198 14.69 -27.97 36.40
C TYR A 198 14.99 -29.14 37.30
N GLN A 199 15.82 -30.06 36.84
CA GLN A 199 16.46 -31.05 37.67
C GLN A 199 17.96 -30.78 37.67
N VAL A 200 18.58 -30.80 38.85
CA VAL A 200 20.03 -30.73 38.91
C VAL A 200 20.57 -32.13 38.67
N VAL A 201 21.41 -32.28 37.64
CA VAL A 201 22.10 -33.54 37.32
C VAL A 201 23.57 -33.20 37.22
N ASN A 202 24.41 -33.82 38.05
CA ASN A 202 25.86 -33.55 38.10
C ASN A 202 26.21 -32.07 38.25
N GLY A 203 25.49 -31.36 39.13
CA GLY A 203 25.70 -29.94 39.40
C GLY A 203 25.22 -28.97 38.31
N ARG A 204 24.63 -29.46 37.21
CA ARG A 204 24.07 -28.62 36.12
C ARG A 204 22.54 -28.65 36.13
N LYS A 205 21.90 -27.51 35.87
CA LYS A 205 20.44 -27.39 35.76
C LYS A 205 19.97 -27.91 34.39
N HIS A 206 19.13 -28.95 34.39
CA HIS A 206 18.46 -29.49 33.20
C HIS A 206 16.98 -29.13 33.22
N ILE A 207 16.44 -28.58 32.13
CA ILE A 207 15.00 -28.29 32.04
C ILE A 207 14.24 -29.62 31.89
N ILE A 208 13.38 -29.93 32.86
CA ILE A 208 12.49 -31.11 32.84
C ILE A 208 11.06 -30.76 32.43
N SER A 209 10.64 -29.49 32.56
CA SER A 209 9.33 -29.04 32.07
C SER A 209 9.37 -27.55 31.74
N ARG A 210 8.67 -27.19 30.67
CA ARG A 210 8.37 -25.80 30.29
C ARG A 210 6.87 -25.67 30.07
N GLN A 211 6.19 -25.02 31.00
CA GLN A 211 4.76 -24.79 30.90
C GLN A 211 4.50 -23.31 30.60
N GLU A 212 3.75 -23.00 29.54
CA GLU A 212 3.25 -21.65 29.30
C GLU A 212 2.13 -21.36 30.29
N ILE A 213 2.30 -20.31 31.10
CA ILE A 213 1.34 -19.88 32.12
C ILE A 213 0.43 -18.79 31.57
N SER A 214 1.00 -17.82 30.84
CA SER A 214 0.23 -16.75 30.22
C SER A 214 0.94 -16.20 28.99
N ARG A 215 0.15 -15.62 28.09
CA ARG A 215 0.59 -14.92 26.89
C ARG A 215 -0.24 -13.66 26.73
N ASN A 216 0.43 -12.52 26.77
CA ASN A 216 -0.22 -11.21 26.67
C ASN A 216 0.36 -10.44 25.48
N PHE A 217 -0.52 -9.85 24.67
CA PHE A 217 -0.10 -8.87 23.66
C PHE A 217 0.47 -7.63 24.36
N VAL A 218 1.62 -7.16 23.87
CA VAL A 218 2.36 -6.01 24.41
C VAL A 218 2.28 -4.82 23.47
N GLY A 219 2.30 -5.07 22.16
CA GLY A 219 2.27 -4.01 21.15
C GLY A 219 2.73 -4.48 19.78
N LEU A 220 2.85 -3.55 18.86
CA LEU A 220 3.38 -3.78 17.53
C LEU A 220 4.86 -3.38 17.46
N TYR A 221 5.67 -4.20 16.80
CA TYR A 221 7.08 -3.93 16.55
C TYR A 221 7.37 -3.97 15.06
N ASP A 222 7.92 -2.89 14.52
CA ASP A 222 8.30 -2.82 13.12
C ASP A 222 9.78 -3.10 12.89
N SER A 223 10.06 -3.89 11.87
CA SER A 223 11.43 -4.16 11.43
C SER A 223 11.56 -3.99 9.93
N THR A 224 12.65 -3.34 9.52
CA THR A 224 13.11 -3.31 8.12
C THR A 224 14.09 -4.43 7.80
N LYS A 225 14.42 -5.28 8.79
CA LYS A 225 15.27 -6.45 8.59
C LYS A 225 14.47 -7.56 7.92
N LEU A 226 14.75 -7.80 6.63
CA LEU A 226 14.18 -8.94 5.93
C LEU A 226 14.79 -10.24 6.45
N SER A 227 13.94 -11.19 6.81
CA SER A 227 14.39 -12.56 7.05
C SER A 227 14.98 -13.18 5.77
N LYS A 228 15.92 -14.11 5.92
CA LYS A 228 16.50 -14.84 4.77
C LYS A 228 15.42 -15.49 3.89
N SER A 229 14.38 -16.05 4.52
CA SER A 229 13.24 -16.66 3.82
C SER A 229 12.47 -15.63 2.99
N LEU A 230 12.09 -14.49 3.58
CA LEU A 230 11.35 -13.44 2.88
C LEU A 230 12.18 -12.84 1.73
N ARG A 231 13.47 -12.54 1.96
CA ARG A 231 14.37 -12.07 0.90
C ARG A 231 14.42 -13.07 -0.26
N SER A 232 14.53 -14.36 0.03
CA SER A 232 14.58 -15.41 -1.01
C SER A 232 13.27 -15.49 -1.79
N LYS A 233 12.12 -15.38 -1.12
CA LYS A 233 10.80 -15.37 -1.78
C LYS A 233 10.63 -14.17 -2.72
N ILE A 234 11.01 -12.97 -2.28
CA ILE A 234 10.94 -11.76 -3.09
C ILE A 234 11.83 -11.89 -4.33
N LEU A 235 13.07 -12.37 -4.16
CA LEU A 235 13.99 -12.56 -5.27
C LEU A 235 13.50 -13.63 -6.26
N ALA A 236 12.94 -14.74 -5.75
CA ALA A 236 12.38 -15.78 -6.59
C ALA A 236 11.19 -15.25 -7.42
N TYR A 237 10.30 -14.48 -6.79
CA TYR A 237 9.19 -13.82 -7.46
C TYR A 237 9.66 -12.90 -8.59
N PHE A 238 10.59 -11.98 -8.32
CA PHE A 238 11.08 -11.07 -9.36
C PHE A 238 11.78 -11.81 -10.49
N LYS A 239 12.55 -12.87 -10.16
CA LYS A 239 13.17 -13.73 -11.17
C LYS A 239 12.13 -14.39 -12.09
N GLU A 240 11.06 -14.96 -11.51
CA GLU A 240 9.97 -15.57 -12.28
C GLU A 240 9.26 -14.56 -13.19
N MET A 241 9.11 -13.32 -12.71
CA MET A 241 8.54 -12.21 -13.47
C MET A 241 9.51 -11.57 -14.48
N GLY A 242 10.72 -12.09 -14.62
CA GLY A 242 11.74 -11.57 -15.54
C GLY A 242 12.25 -10.17 -15.16
N ILE A 243 12.36 -9.90 -13.85
CA ILE A 243 12.89 -8.65 -13.30
C ILE A 243 14.25 -8.91 -12.67
N ASP A 244 15.19 -8.01 -12.94
CA ASP A 244 16.53 -8.08 -12.39
C ASP A 244 16.52 -7.95 -10.86
N ARG A 245 17.36 -8.75 -10.19
CA ARG A 245 17.44 -8.80 -8.72
C ARG A 245 17.78 -7.46 -8.07
N SER A 246 18.41 -6.54 -8.81
CA SER A 246 18.80 -5.22 -8.32
C SER A 246 17.63 -4.40 -7.80
N ILE A 247 16.39 -4.67 -8.22
CA ILE A 247 15.20 -4.00 -7.68
C ILE A 247 15.07 -4.17 -6.15
N LEU A 248 15.48 -5.33 -5.62
CA LEU A 248 15.46 -5.53 -4.16
C LEU A 248 16.56 -4.72 -3.48
N ASP A 249 17.74 -4.61 -4.10
CA ASP A 249 18.83 -3.80 -3.53
C ASP A 249 18.48 -2.29 -3.60
N MET A 250 17.81 -1.85 -4.68
CA MET A 250 17.20 -0.51 -4.77
C MET A 250 16.19 -0.28 -3.65
N ALA A 251 15.27 -1.21 -3.43
CA ALA A 251 14.29 -1.11 -2.34
C ALA A 251 14.99 -0.98 -0.99
N MET A 252 15.98 -1.83 -0.73
CA MET A 252 16.71 -1.82 0.55
C MET A 252 17.58 -0.57 0.76
N SER A 253 17.87 0.20 -0.29
CA SER A 253 18.64 1.46 -0.20
C SER A 253 17.85 2.66 0.30
N ALA A 254 16.52 2.60 0.32
CA ALA A 254 15.65 3.68 0.81
C ALA A 254 14.92 3.27 2.10
N ALA A 255 15.00 4.11 3.14
CA ALA A 255 14.27 3.89 4.39
C ALA A 255 12.74 3.96 4.16
N PRO A 256 11.89 3.35 5.00
CA PRO A 256 10.43 3.37 4.80
C PRO A 256 9.79 4.76 4.80
N SER A 257 10.45 5.78 5.36
CA SER A 257 10.01 7.18 5.33
C SER A 257 10.38 7.90 4.03
N SER A 258 11.06 7.23 3.11
CA SER A 258 11.54 7.77 1.83
C SER A 258 11.20 6.80 0.70
N ILE A 259 11.16 7.29 -0.54
CA ILE A 259 10.96 6.47 -1.73
C ILE A 259 12.16 6.64 -2.65
N ARG A 260 12.76 5.53 -3.06
CA ARG A 260 13.65 5.54 -4.23
C ARG A 260 12.78 5.38 -5.47
N LEU A 261 12.68 6.46 -6.26
CA LEU A 261 12.03 6.40 -7.56
C LEU A 261 12.85 5.53 -8.53
N ILE A 262 12.16 4.83 -9.42
CA ILE A 262 12.73 4.05 -10.51
C ILE A 262 12.34 4.75 -11.82
N PRO A 263 13.26 5.55 -12.41
CA PRO A 263 13.06 6.17 -13.72
C PRO A 263 12.74 5.14 -14.81
N ARG A 264 12.05 5.56 -15.88
CA ARG A 264 11.56 4.64 -16.94
C ARG A 264 12.68 3.90 -17.68
N ASP A 265 13.84 4.52 -17.86
CA ASP A 265 15.03 3.90 -18.44
C ASP A 265 15.62 2.82 -17.52
N GLU A 266 15.74 3.11 -16.21
CA GLU A 266 16.14 2.11 -15.21
C GLU A 266 15.12 0.97 -15.12
N ALA A 267 13.82 1.29 -15.14
CA ALA A 267 12.73 0.33 -15.15
C ALA A 267 12.78 -0.58 -16.39
N THR A 268 13.12 -0.05 -17.56
CA THR A 268 13.32 -0.86 -18.78
C THR A 268 14.52 -1.79 -18.60
N LYS A 269 15.64 -1.26 -18.09
CA LYS A 269 16.90 -2.01 -17.91
C LYS A 269 16.75 -3.20 -16.97
N ILE A 270 15.99 -3.05 -15.89
CA ILE A 270 15.72 -4.14 -14.94
C ILE A 270 14.52 -4.99 -15.33
N GLY A 271 13.87 -4.71 -16.45
CA GLY A 271 12.69 -5.43 -16.93
C GLY A 271 11.40 -5.10 -16.16
N LEU A 272 11.34 -4.07 -15.31
CA LEU A 272 10.10 -3.65 -14.66
C LEU A 272 9.12 -2.98 -15.64
N MET A 273 9.63 -2.34 -16.69
CA MET A 273 8.87 -1.83 -17.83
C MET A 273 9.28 -2.61 -19.09
N THR A 274 8.32 -3.01 -19.91
CA THR A 274 8.60 -3.70 -21.19
C THR A 274 8.29 -2.83 -22.40
N ASP A 275 7.44 -1.82 -22.23
CA ASP A 275 6.87 -1.07 -23.34
C ASP A 275 6.94 0.44 -23.10
N GLN A 276 7.45 1.14 -24.11
CA GLN A 276 7.50 2.60 -24.15
C GLN A 276 6.17 3.12 -24.69
N ALA A 277 5.15 3.14 -23.84
CA ALA A 277 3.79 3.52 -24.20
C ALA A 277 3.10 4.29 -23.05
N THR A 278 1.87 4.72 -23.30
CA THR A 278 0.95 5.30 -22.32
C THR A 278 -0.07 4.28 -21.83
N THR A 279 -0.82 4.65 -20.78
CA THR A 279 -1.97 3.89 -20.29
C THR A 279 -2.99 3.69 -21.41
N ASP A 280 -3.24 4.77 -22.17
CA ASP A 280 -4.23 4.79 -23.23
C ASP A 280 -3.84 3.87 -24.39
N ASP A 281 -2.56 3.88 -24.79
CA ASP A 281 -2.04 2.96 -25.81
C ASP A 281 -2.25 1.49 -25.40
N LEU A 282 -2.08 1.16 -24.11
CA LEU A 282 -2.28 -0.19 -23.62
C LEU A 282 -3.76 -0.60 -23.64
N ILE A 283 -4.67 0.32 -23.30
CA ILE A 283 -6.12 0.10 -23.36
C ILE A 283 -6.56 -0.10 -24.81
N ASP A 284 -6.09 0.76 -25.72
CA ASP A 284 -6.42 0.71 -27.14
C ASP A 284 -5.88 -0.56 -27.81
N ALA A 285 -4.71 -1.04 -27.39
CA ALA A 285 -4.13 -2.30 -27.90
C ALA A 285 -4.76 -3.56 -27.28
N GLY A 286 -5.27 -3.47 -26.05
CA GLY A 286 -5.91 -4.58 -25.33
C GLY A 286 -4.97 -5.77 -25.10
N ALA A 287 -5.44 -6.97 -25.43
CA ALA A 287 -4.72 -8.24 -25.24
C ALA A 287 -3.61 -8.45 -26.31
N CYS A 288 -2.66 -7.52 -26.39
CA CYS A 288 -1.60 -7.51 -27.39
C CYS A 288 -0.47 -8.51 -27.05
N ALA A 289 -0.05 -9.32 -28.03
CA ALA A 289 0.97 -10.34 -27.82
C ALA A 289 2.34 -9.73 -27.52
N VAL A 290 3.15 -10.40 -26.70
CA VAL A 290 4.53 -9.96 -26.39
C VAL A 290 5.37 -9.86 -27.67
N GLY A 291 6.11 -8.77 -27.82
CA GLY A 291 6.95 -8.50 -29.00
C GLY A 291 6.21 -7.81 -30.16
N GLN A 292 4.87 -7.75 -30.16
CA GLN A 292 4.13 -6.96 -31.13
C GLN A 292 4.06 -5.49 -30.70
N PRO A 293 4.27 -4.52 -31.61
CA PRO A 293 4.02 -3.12 -31.30
C PRO A 293 2.53 -2.90 -31.03
N PHE A 294 2.20 -2.03 -30.07
CA PHE A 294 0.80 -1.75 -29.72
C PHE A 294 -0.02 -1.21 -30.91
N SER A 295 0.62 -0.48 -31.84
CA SER A 295 0.00 0.00 -33.08
C SER A 295 -0.49 -1.11 -34.02
N ALA A 296 -0.02 -2.36 -33.85
CA ALA A 296 -0.47 -3.51 -34.63
C ALA A 296 -1.60 -4.29 -33.92
N CYS A 297 -2.00 -3.86 -32.73
CA CYS A 297 -3.01 -4.50 -31.91
C CYS A 297 -4.24 -3.59 -31.79
N VAL A 298 -5.41 -4.20 -31.67
CA VAL A 298 -6.67 -3.47 -31.53
C VAL A 298 -7.54 -4.18 -30.51
N ALA A 299 -7.88 -3.48 -29.44
CA ALA A 299 -8.79 -3.98 -28.42
C ALA A 299 -10.21 -4.17 -29.00
N PRO A 300 -10.91 -5.24 -28.59
CA PRO A 300 -12.31 -5.40 -28.94
C PRO A 300 -13.14 -4.32 -28.24
N VAL A 301 -14.08 -3.72 -28.98
CA VAL A 301 -15.11 -2.86 -28.39
C VAL A 301 -15.96 -3.68 -27.41
N SER A 302 -16.27 -3.07 -26.28
CA SER A 302 -17.02 -3.71 -25.20
C SER A 302 -18.43 -3.16 -25.15
N ALA A 303 -19.40 -4.00 -24.79
CA ALA A 303 -20.77 -3.56 -24.56
C ALA A 303 -20.92 -3.10 -23.10
N ASP A 304 -21.48 -1.90 -22.87
CA ASP A 304 -21.71 -1.28 -21.54
C ASP A 304 -22.32 -2.25 -20.53
N ALA A 305 -23.26 -3.10 -20.97
CA ALA A 305 -23.93 -4.09 -20.13
C ALA A 305 -22.94 -5.09 -19.49
N THR A 306 -21.83 -5.38 -20.16
CA THR A 306 -20.79 -6.30 -19.66
C THR A 306 -20.09 -5.72 -18.44
N ALA A 307 -19.78 -4.43 -18.45
CA ALA A 307 -19.15 -3.73 -17.33
C ALA A 307 -20.07 -3.72 -16.11
N LEU A 308 -21.34 -3.40 -16.31
CA LEU A 308 -22.35 -3.41 -15.26
C LEU A 308 -22.54 -4.79 -14.62
N LEU A 309 -22.61 -5.85 -15.43
CA LEU A 309 -22.84 -7.21 -14.94
C LEU A 309 -21.61 -7.83 -14.28
N ALA A 310 -20.41 -7.51 -14.77
CA ALA A 310 -19.20 -8.10 -14.22
C ALA A 310 -18.76 -7.43 -12.91
N ASN A 311 -19.12 -6.17 -12.70
CA ASN A 311 -18.84 -5.55 -11.42
C ASN A 311 -19.77 -6.15 -10.36
N PRO A 312 -19.24 -6.74 -9.27
CA PRO A 312 -20.09 -7.14 -8.16
C PRO A 312 -20.87 -5.91 -7.66
N PRO A 313 -22.07 -6.10 -7.05
CA PRO A 313 -22.79 -5.01 -6.40
C PRO A 313 -21.80 -4.20 -5.58
N PHE A 314 -21.80 -2.86 -5.75
CA PHE A 314 -20.93 -2.01 -4.94
C PHE A 314 -21.33 -2.21 -3.49
N ALA A 315 -20.61 -3.08 -2.82
CA ALA A 315 -21.00 -3.56 -1.52
C ALA A 315 -20.41 -2.61 -0.49
N ASP A 316 -21.20 -2.30 0.53
CA ASP A 316 -20.84 -1.36 1.61
C ASP A 316 -19.51 -1.71 2.30
N TRP A 317 -18.97 -2.93 2.14
CA TRP A 317 -17.65 -3.30 2.66
C TRP A 317 -16.45 -2.66 1.94
N GLN A 318 -16.67 -1.96 0.81
CA GLN A 318 -15.69 -1.02 0.23
C GLN A 318 -15.73 0.36 0.90
N THR A 319 -16.74 0.62 1.74
CA THR A 319 -16.89 1.83 2.56
C THR A 319 -16.68 1.58 4.05
N SER A 320 -16.54 0.33 4.50
CA SER A 320 -16.20 0.03 5.90
C SER A 320 -14.90 0.76 6.26
N PRO A 321 -14.97 1.73 7.19
CA PRO A 321 -13.78 2.39 7.68
C PRO A 321 -12.83 1.34 8.25
N VAL A 322 -11.55 1.69 8.25
CA VAL A 322 -10.41 0.97 8.82
C VAL A 322 -10.52 0.78 10.36
N GLN A 323 -11.73 0.64 10.91
CA GLN A 323 -11.99 0.53 12.35
C GLN A 323 -11.53 -0.82 12.92
N ASP A 324 -11.47 -1.88 12.12
CA ASP A 324 -10.91 -3.16 12.55
C ASP A 324 -9.37 -3.21 12.54
N PHE A 325 -8.69 -2.14 12.10
CA PHE A 325 -7.22 -2.08 11.99
C PHE A 325 -6.57 -0.93 12.77
N LEU A 326 -7.33 -0.17 13.54
CA LEU A 326 -6.76 0.72 14.55
C LEU A 326 -6.69 -0.06 15.87
N PRO A 327 -5.51 -0.37 16.43
CA PRO A 327 -5.46 -0.64 17.86
C PRO A 327 -6.10 0.55 18.55
N SER A 328 -7.07 0.31 19.43
CA SER A 328 -7.67 1.37 20.24
C SER A 328 -6.54 2.21 20.82
N PHE A 329 -6.43 3.47 20.39
CA PHE A 329 -5.57 4.43 21.05
C PHE A 329 -6.20 4.70 22.41
N ALA A 330 -5.92 3.81 23.37
CA ALA A 330 -5.99 4.15 24.76
C ALA A 330 -5.02 5.31 24.94
N THR A 331 -5.54 6.49 25.25
CA THR A 331 -4.77 7.64 25.70
C THR A 331 -3.84 7.15 26.82
N PRO A 332 -2.51 7.24 26.66
CA PRO A 332 -1.62 6.91 27.77
C PRO A 332 -1.84 7.99 28.81
N ASN A 333 -2.48 7.62 29.92
CA ASN A 333 -2.36 8.39 31.13
C ASN A 333 -0.86 8.53 31.42
N THR A 334 -0.44 9.77 31.58
CA THR A 334 0.93 10.16 31.88
C THR A 334 1.53 9.33 33.01
N SER A 335 2.84 9.13 32.93
CA SER A 335 3.75 8.50 33.89
C SER A 335 3.78 6.97 33.95
N GLN A 336 4.52 6.36 33.02
CA GLN A 336 5.62 5.42 33.29
C GLN A 336 6.14 4.85 31.97
N THR A 337 7.40 5.14 31.64
CA THR A 337 8.12 4.57 30.49
C THR A 337 8.50 3.12 30.79
N PRO A 338 7.97 2.08 30.12
CA PRO A 338 8.50 0.74 30.25
C PRO A 338 9.58 0.55 29.19
N GLN A 339 10.80 0.26 29.65
CA GLN A 339 11.95 -0.03 28.79
C GLN A 339 11.61 -1.11 27.75
N SER A 340 11.74 -0.76 26.47
CA SER A 340 11.54 -1.67 25.33
C SER A 340 12.66 -2.72 25.30
N GLY A 341 12.34 -3.96 25.69
CA GLY A 341 13.27 -5.10 25.54
C GLY A 341 13.31 -5.61 24.09
N ASN A 342 14.52 -5.86 23.57
CA ASN A 342 14.75 -6.41 22.23
C ASN A 342 14.26 -7.88 22.12
N CYS A 343 13.75 -8.30 20.95
CA CYS A 343 13.34 -9.69 20.69
C CYS A 343 14.54 -10.65 20.83
N VAL A 344 14.41 -11.75 21.60
CA VAL A 344 15.48 -12.76 21.77
C VAL A 344 15.06 -14.11 21.16
N ARG A 345 15.98 -14.77 20.45
CA ARG A 345 15.82 -16.14 19.92
C ARG A 345 16.67 -17.09 20.75
N GLN A 346 16.09 -18.08 21.43
CA GLN A 346 16.84 -19.09 22.18
C GLN A 346 17.14 -20.33 21.31
N GLN A 347 18.39 -20.77 21.32
CA GLN A 347 18.85 -22.10 20.89
C GLN A 347 19.10 -22.96 22.14
N ALA A 348 18.89 -24.28 22.04
CA ALA A 348 19.40 -25.23 23.01
C ALA A 348 19.81 -26.53 22.30
N ASN A 349 20.99 -27.05 22.64
CA ASN A 349 21.56 -28.29 22.12
C ASN A 349 21.95 -29.24 23.27
N TYR A 350 21.69 -30.54 23.02
CA TYR A 350 22.46 -31.76 23.36
C TYR A 350 22.29 -32.54 24.70
N SER A 351 22.52 -33.86 24.61
CA SER A 351 22.27 -35.02 25.54
C SER A 351 23.59 -35.62 26.15
N PRO A 352 23.64 -36.82 26.82
CA PRO A 352 23.34 -37.06 28.24
C PRO A 352 24.47 -37.77 29.05
N HIS A 353 24.34 -37.84 30.40
CA HIS A 353 24.57 -39.00 31.32
C HIS A 353 24.37 -38.59 32.81
N TRP A 354 24.03 -39.56 33.68
CA TRP A 354 23.06 -39.47 34.80
C TRP A 354 23.61 -39.25 36.23
N ASP A 355 22.86 -38.51 37.05
CA ASP A 355 22.60 -38.68 38.51
C ASP A 355 21.58 -37.62 39.01
N SER A 356 20.44 -38.00 39.59
CA SER A 356 19.26 -37.12 39.79
C SER A 356 19.16 -36.42 41.16
N SER A 357 19.10 -35.07 41.18
CA SER A 357 18.72 -34.23 42.34
C SER A 357 17.22 -33.82 42.30
N PRO A 358 16.64 -33.20 43.36
CA PRO A 358 15.26 -32.71 43.37
C PRO A 358 14.99 -31.59 42.34
N ALA A 359 13.73 -31.47 41.93
CA ALA A 359 13.31 -30.53 40.90
C ALA A 359 13.11 -29.10 41.46
N ILE A 360 13.73 -28.10 40.83
CA ILE A 360 13.63 -26.66 41.15
C ILE A 360 12.65 -26.00 40.18
N SER A 361 11.72 -25.17 40.65
CA SER A 361 10.80 -24.40 39.78
C SER A 361 11.20 -22.93 39.71
N SER A 362 11.12 -22.32 38.53
CA SER A 362 11.27 -20.86 38.35
C SER A 362 10.35 -20.34 37.25
N ASP A 363 9.82 -19.13 37.42
CA ASP A 363 9.04 -18.46 36.38
C ASP A 363 9.95 -17.53 35.55
N ILE A 364 9.86 -17.65 34.22
CA ILE A 364 10.66 -16.86 33.25
C ILE A 364 9.71 -16.14 32.30
N SER A 365 9.86 -14.82 32.22
CA SER A 365 9.16 -13.96 31.25
C SER A 365 10.01 -13.75 30.01
N VAL A 366 9.44 -13.96 28.83
CA VAL A 366 10.14 -13.80 27.54
C VAL A 366 9.30 -12.96 26.59
N MET A 367 9.95 -12.03 25.86
CA MET A 367 9.34 -11.30 24.75
C MET A 367 9.50 -12.09 23.44
N ARG A 368 8.38 -12.38 22.77
CA ARG A 368 8.33 -13.06 21.48
C ARG A 368 7.74 -12.12 20.43
N CYS A 369 8.26 -12.19 19.22
CA CYS A 369 7.81 -11.38 18.09
C CYS A 369 7.23 -12.34 17.04
N ARG A 370 5.92 -12.27 16.79
CA ARG A 370 5.20 -13.09 15.80
C ARG A 370 4.87 -12.20 14.60
N SER A 371 5.03 -12.69 13.38
CA SER A 371 4.63 -11.90 12.20
C SER A 371 3.12 -11.71 12.22
N SER A 372 2.64 -10.47 12.19
CA SER A 372 1.20 -10.15 12.23
C SER A 372 0.43 -10.74 11.02
N ALA A 373 1.13 -11.11 9.94
CA ALA A 373 0.59 -11.81 8.78
C ALA A 373 0.24 -13.30 9.02
N SER A 374 0.47 -13.83 10.23
CA SER A 374 0.29 -15.25 10.55
C SER A 374 -0.85 -15.54 11.52
N VAL A 375 -1.80 -14.61 11.69
CA VAL A 375 -3.02 -14.84 12.47
C VAL A 375 -4.14 -15.27 11.51
N PRO A 376 -4.51 -16.56 11.44
CA PRO A 376 -5.86 -16.90 11.01
C PRO A 376 -6.82 -16.30 12.04
N SER A 377 -7.78 -15.51 11.54
CA SER A 377 -8.95 -15.08 12.31
C SER A 377 -9.73 -16.31 12.77
N SER A 378 -9.41 -16.83 13.94
CA SER A 378 -10.27 -17.74 14.70
C SER A 378 -9.67 -17.98 16.08
N THR A 379 -10.26 -17.37 17.10
CA THR A 379 -10.78 -17.97 18.34
C THR A 379 -10.94 -16.87 19.39
N SER A 380 -12.06 -16.15 19.33
CA SER A 380 -12.61 -15.54 20.54
C SER A 380 -13.33 -16.66 21.32
N PRO A 381 -13.06 -16.86 22.62
CA PRO A 381 -13.90 -17.70 23.44
C PRO A 381 -15.26 -17.01 23.58
N SER A 382 -16.33 -17.72 23.19
CA SER A 382 -17.70 -17.33 23.48
C SER A 382 -17.86 -17.04 24.99
N PRO A 383 -18.48 -15.91 25.39
CA PRO A 383 -18.95 -15.78 26.76
C PRO A 383 -20.10 -16.77 26.96
N LYS A 384 -19.96 -17.64 27.96
CA LYS A 384 -21.08 -18.43 28.49
C LYS A 384 -22.17 -17.46 28.95
N GLN A 385 -23.40 -17.68 28.47
CA GLN A 385 -24.61 -17.33 29.21
C GLN A 385 -24.95 -18.49 30.15
#